data_AF-A0A444MUP5-F1
#
_entry.id   AF-A0A444MUP5-F1
#
_cell.length_a   1.000
_cell.length_b   1.000
_cell.length_c   1.000
_cell.angle_alpha   90.00
_cell.angle_beta   90.00
_cell.angle_gamma   90.00
#
_symmetry.space_group_name_H-M   'P 1'
#
loop_
_entity.id
_entity.type
_entity.pdbx_description
1 polymer ?
#
loop_
_entity_poly.entity_id
_entity_poly.type
_entity_poly.pdbx_seq_one_letter_code
_entity_poly.pdbx_strand_id
1 'polypeptide(L)' 'MPQLIVKPRAIKMAQEAYGWYEDQQQGLGELFLKELSRCFGKIEDWALLYAKIKKDFVK' A
#
# COMPACT_ATOMS: atom_id res chain seq x y z
N MET A 1 -13.41 16.10 2.82
CA MET A 1 -13.22 14.73 2.30
C MET A 1 -12.08 14.10 3.10
N PRO A 2 -12.11 12.79 3.40
CA PRO A 2 -10.99 12.11 4.04
C PRO A 2 -9.72 12.22 3.19
N GLN A 3 -8.56 12.39 3.82
CA GLN A 3 -7.27 12.44 3.15
C GLN A 3 -6.46 11.19 3.48
N LEU A 4 -5.95 10.51 2.46
CA LEU A 4 -5.02 9.39 2.63
C LEU A 4 -3.66 9.92 3.10
N ILE A 5 -3.16 9.38 4.21
CA ILE A 5 -1.84 9.72 4.75
C ILE A 5 -0.99 8.45 4.80
N VAL A 6 0.06 8.41 3.98
CA VAL A 6 1.05 7.32 4.00
C VAL A 6 2.13 7.64 5.03
N LYS A 7 2.27 6.78 6.05
CA LYS A 7 3.28 6.97 7.09
C LYS A 7 4.69 6.74 6.51
N PRO A 8 5.73 7.46 6.98
CA PRO A 8 7.11 7.27 6.49
C PRO A 8 7.61 5.82 6.54
N ARG A 9 7.23 5.06 7.57
CA ARG A 9 7.55 3.63 7.66
C ARG A 9 6.96 2.82 6.51
N ALA A 10 5.74 3.11 6.08
CA ALA A 10 5.10 2.42 4.96
C ALA A 10 5.79 2.75 3.63
N ILE A 11 6.34 3.96 3.48
CA ILE A 11 7.15 4.33 2.31
C ILE A 11 8.41 3.45 2.25
N LYS A 12 9.13 3.28 3.36
CA LYS A 12 10.30 2.40 3.43
C LYS A 12 9.95 0.95 3.08
N MET A 13 8.85 0.44 3.64
CA MET A 13 8.38 -0.92 3.32
C MET A 13 8.04 -1.09 1.83
N ALA A 14 7.46 -0.06 1.18
CA ALA A 14 7.19 -0.11 -0.25
C ALA A 14 8.48 -0.10 -1.09
N GLN A 15 9.50 0.65 -0.68
CA GLN A 15 10.82 0.65 -1.34
C GLN A 15 11.53 -0.71 -1.20
N GLU A 16 11.51 -1.29 0.00
CA GLU A 16 12.07 -2.63 0.26
C GLU A 16 11.34 -3.70 -0.56
N ALA A 17 10.00 -3.66 -0.61
CA ALA A 17 9.20 -4.58 -1.41
C ALA A 17 9.49 -4.42 -2.91
N TYR A 18 9.57 -3.19 -3.42
CA TYR A 18 9.95 -2.91 -4.80
C TYR A 18 11.27 -3.57 -5.17
N GLY A 19 12.32 -3.32 -4.36
CA GLY A 19 13.64 -3.90 -4.58
C GLY A 19 13.60 -5.42 -4.57
N TRP A 20 12.93 -6.02 -3.59
CA TRP A 20 12.78 -7.47 -3.50
C TRP A 20 12.12 -8.08 -4.75
N TYR A 21 11.06 -7.45 -5.28
CA TYR A 21 10.39 -7.91 -6.50
C TYR A 21 11.28 -7.76 -7.73
N GLU A 22 11.96 -6.62 -7.88
CA GLU A 22 12.85 -6.36 -9.02
C GLU A 22 14.05 -7.33 -9.06
N ASP A 23 14.56 -7.72 -7.87
CA ASP A 23 15.60 -8.74 -7.73
C ASP A 23 15.12 -10.14 -8.18
N GLN A 24 13.81 -10.44 -8.08
CA GLN A 24 13.28 -11.72 -8.56
C GLN A 24 13.20 -11.75 -10.09
N GLN A 25 12.71 -10.68 -10.70
CA GLN A 25 12.61 -10.52 -12.14
C GLN A 25 12.44 -9.04 -12.48
N GLN A 26 13.24 -8.57 -13.44
CA GLN A 26 13.14 -7.21 -13.96
C GLN A 26 11.70 -6.87 -14.38
N GLY A 27 11.20 -5.73 -13.88
CA GLY A 27 9.85 -5.23 -14.13
C GLY A 27 8.78 -5.68 -13.12
N LEU A 28 9.07 -6.60 -12.19
CA LEU A 28 8.13 -6.95 -11.14
C LEU A 28 7.97 -5.85 -10.09
N GLY A 29 9.00 -5.04 -9.83
CA GLY A 29 8.89 -3.89 -8.95
C GLY A 29 7.87 -2.87 -9.47
N GLU A 30 7.90 -2.61 -10.78
CA GLU A 30 6.94 -1.74 -11.46
C GLU A 30 5.51 -2.29 -11.40
N LEU A 31 5.35 -3.61 -11.58
CA LEU A 31 4.04 -4.26 -11.44
C LEU A 31 3.50 -4.11 -10.01
N PHE A 32 4.36 -4.25 -9.00
CA PHE A 32 4.02 -4.00 -7.60
C PHE A 32 3.56 -2.55 -7.38
N LEU A 33 4.28 -1.55 -7.91
CA LEU A 33 3.89 -0.14 -7.75
C LEU A 33 2.53 0.14 -8.39
N LYS A 34 2.25 -0.46 -9.56
CA LYS A 34 0.95 -0.33 -10.23
C LYS A 34 -0.21 -0.85 -9.38
N GLU A 35 -0.04 -2.03 -8.76
CA GLU A 35 -1.05 -2.58 -7.86
C GLU A 35 -1.17 -1.78 -6.55
N LEU A 36 -0.06 -1.24 -6.04
CA LEU A 36 -0.06 -0.37 -4.87
C LEU A 36 -0.84 0.94 -5.13
N SER A 37 -0.61 1.59 -6.28
CA SER A 37 -1.38 2.76 -6.72
C SER A 37 -2.87 2.45 -6.88
N ARG A 38 -3.22 1.27 -7.44
CA ARG A 38 -4.61 0.81 -7.53
C ARG A 38 -5.26 0.66 -6.14
N CYS A 39 -4.51 0.17 -5.15
CA CYS A 39 -5.01 0.10 -3.78
C CYS A 39 -5.28 1.47 -3.18
N PHE A 40 -4.41 2.45 -3.41
CA PHE A 40 -4.63 3.83 -2.96
C PHE A 40 -5.89 4.44 -3.58
N GLY A 41 -6.11 4.26 -4.89
CA GLY A 41 -7.33 4.71 -5.56
C GLY A 41 -8.60 4.14 -4.91
N LYS A 42 -8.62 2.84 -4.59
CA LYS A 42 -9.76 2.22 -3.88
C LYS A 42 -10.00 2.83 -2.49
N ILE A 43 -8.93 3.15 -1.76
CA ILE A 43 -9.05 3.78 -0.44
C ILE A 43 -9.57 5.20 -0.56
N GLU A 44 -9.14 5.95 -1.57
CA GLU A 44 -9.60 7.32 -1.82
C GLU A 44 -11.09 7.32 -2.24
N ASP A 45 -11.48 6.45 -3.17
CA ASP A 45 -12.86 6.31 -3.65
C ASP A 45 -13.83 5.87 -2.55
N TRP A 46 -13.37 4.99 -1.64
CA TRP A 46 -14.20 4.36 -0.61
C TRP A 46 -13.65 4.58 0.79
N ALA A 47 -13.20 5.80 1.09
CA ALA A 47 -12.49 6.12 2.33
C ALA A 47 -13.23 5.72 3.61
N LEU A 48 -14.56 5.85 3.67
CA LEU A 48 -15.35 5.44 4.85
C LEU A 48 -15.40 3.92 5.06
N LEU A 49 -15.31 3.13 3.98
CA LEU A 49 -15.29 1.67 4.04
C LEU A 49 -13.92 1.18 4.54
N TYR A 50 -12.84 1.75 3.99
CA TYR A 50 -11.46 1.36 4.29
C TYR A 50 -10.90 2.00 5.57
N ALA A 51 -11.48 3.09 6.07
CA ALA A 51 -11.11 3.70 7.35
C ALA A 51 -11.53 2.88 8.57
N LYS A 52 -12.39 1.86 8.42
CA LYS A 52 -12.74 0.93 9.49
C LYS A 52 -11.55 0.02 9.80
N ILE A 53 -10.63 0.52 10.63
CA ILE A 53 -9.56 -0.29 11.20
C ILE A 53 -10.20 -1.23 12.22
N LYS A 54 -10.41 -2.50 11.84
CA LYS A 54 -10.60 -3.56 12.82
C LYS A 54 -9.27 -3.75 13.56
N LYS A 55 -9.21 -3.27 14.80
CA LYS A 55 -8.16 -3.65 15.74
C LYS A 55 -8.49 -5.05 16.26
N ASP A 56 -8.26 -6.08 15.45
CA ASP A 56 -8.22 -7.45 15.98
C ASP A 56 -6.85 -7.66 16.64
N PHE A 57 -6.63 -6.99 17.77
CA PHE A 57 -5.63 -7.43 18.74
C PHE A 57 -6.24 -8.64 19.43
N VAL A 58 -6.02 -9.83 18.88
CA VAL A 58 -6.25 -11.08 19.62
C VAL A 58 -5.34 -11.00 20.85
N LYS A 59 -5.99 -10.96 22.02
CA LYS A 59 -5.38 -10.86 23.34
C LYS A 59 -4.91 -12.23 23.81
#